data_AF-A0A7X5IP24-F1
#
_entry.id   AF-A0A7X5IP24-F1
#
_cell.length_a   1.000
_cell.length_b   1.000
_cell.length_c   1.000
_cell.angle_alpha   90.00
_cell.angle_beta   90.00
_cell.angle_gamma   90.00
#
_symmetry.space_group_name_H-M   'P 1'
#
loop_
_entity.id
_entity.type
_entity.pdbx_description
1 polymer ?
#
loop_
_entity_poly.entity_id
_entity_poly.type
_entity_poly.pdbx_seq_one_letter_code
_entity_poly.pdbx_strand_id
1 'polypeptide(L)'
;MKRKGKGRRRARDEISRGISRRFFWRPIWNILQRGAGEMSNEEIVEQIQQGVDVTGNQERLWQKNRGFVAWCIKKHVGICDGQDFHDFMQEGFIGLVEAAHSFSNAKGAKFLTYAEYSIRKAVYRYNGLNTCMVRVPEYLKTRMRKLAAFKQEYREAFHREPDSEEILNALHISYRSLCHLEKTIQGMNTRSLDEYISGDGDASLLDMLSSDERIDELAGCSEYQRELHRELEEALSILDDKTALMVRCVYYQGNNYAKTAETFGCSRQAVDERIKKGFYKILRSKHRERLESFMWEGYRMDPRRLSGYADMEEIDDMGSELLL
;
A
#
# COMPACT_ATOMS: atom_id res chain seq x y z
N MET A 1 -27.24 -41.39 11.81
CA MET A 1 -27.77 -40.06 12.14
C MET A 1 -26.79 -38.98 11.70
N LYS A 2 -27.12 -38.29 10.60
CA LYS A 2 -26.39 -37.13 10.04
C LYS A 2 -27.05 -35.84 10.55
N ARG A 3 -26.24 -34.79 10.76
CA ARG A 3 -26.47 -33.36 10.45
C ARG A 3 -26.09 -32.45 11.62
N LYS A 4 -25.03 -31.66 11.45
CA LYS A 4 -24.97 -30.20 11.67
C LYS A 4 -23.57 -29.70 11.31
N GLY A 5 -23.43 -29.17 10.10
CA GLY A 5 -22.13 -28.72 9.56
C GLY A 5 -22.22 -28.18 8.13
N LYS A 6 -23.32 -27.51 7.78
CA LYS A 6 -23.52 -26.82 6.48
C LYS A 6 -24.45 -25.63 6.70
N GLY A 7 -23.95 -24.58 7.36
CA GLY A 7 -24.72 -23.36 7.64
C GLY A 7 -24.01 -22.05 7.32
N ARG A 8 -22.69 -21.97 7.52
CA ARG A 8 -21.95 -20.70 7.38
C ARG A 8 -21.19 -20.49 6.05
N ARG A 9 -21.10 -21.51 5.20
CA ARG A 9 -20.46 -21.38 3.86
C ARG A 9 -21.42 -21.06 2.71
N ARG A 10 -22.75 -21.09 2.91
CA ARG A 10 -23.72 -20.72 1.85
C ARG A 10 -24.11 -19.23 1.86
N ALA A 11 -24.02 -18.56 3.01
CA ALA A 11 -24.40 -17.15 3.12
C ALA A 11 -23.38 -16.17 2.50
N ARG A 12 -22.14 -16.60 2.20
CA ARG A 12 -21.14 -15.76 1.53
C ARG A 12 -21.18 -15.87 -0.01
N ASP A 13 -21.75 -16.94 -0.54
CA ASP A 13 -21.81 -17.21 -1.99
C ASP A 13 -23.13 -16.76 -2.65
N GLU A 14 -24.15 -16.40 -1.86
CA GLU A 14 -25.45 -15.90 -2.35
C GLU A 14 -25.51 -14.38 -2.53
N ILE A 15 -24.63 -13.60 -1.89
CA ILE A 15 -24.56 -12.14 -2.10
C ILE A 15 -23.87 -11.79 -3.43
N SER A 16 -23.16 -12.74 -4.05
CA SER A 16 -22.45 -12.53 -5.33
C SER A 16 -23.26 -12.92 -6.58
N ARG A 17 -24.52 -13.34 -6.44
CA ARG A 17 -25.40 -13.68 -7.58
C ARG A 17 -26.75 -13.00 -7.44
N GLY A 18 -26.84 -11.72 -7.78
CA GLY A 18 -28.14 -11.05 -7.75
C GLY A 18 -28.17 -9.55 -7.98
N ILE A 19 -27.03 -8.86 -8.14
CA ILE A 19 -27.05 -7.46 -8.54
C ILE A 19 -27.08 -7.42 -10.07
N SER A 20 -28.30 -7.28 -10.60
CA SER A 20 -28.59 -7.04 -12.00
C SER A 20 -27.64 -5.99 -12.58
N ARG A 21 -26.71 -6.44 -13.43
CA ARG A 21 -25.81 -5.57 -14.23
C ARG A 21 -26.58 -4.54 -15.07
N ARG A 22 -27.90 -4.71 -15.23
CA ARG A 22 -28.78 -3.83 -16.01
C ARG A 22 -29.24 -2.58 -15.27
N PHE A 23 -29.27 -2.58 -13.94
CA PHE A 23 -29.86 -1.47 -13.17
C PHE A 23 -28.85 -0.38 -12.80
N PHE A 24 -27.57 -0.76 -12.59
CA PHE A 24 -26.51 0.17 -12.20
C PHE A 24 -25.93 0.99 -13.37
N TRP A 25 -26.21 0.58 -14.62
CA TRP A 25 -25.65 1.18 -15.84
C TRP A 25 -26.56 2.19 -16.54
N ARG A 26 -27.80 2.43 -16.05
CA ARG A 26 -28.77 3.31 -16.73
C ARG A 26 -28.28 4.74 -17.00
N PRO A 27 -27.54 5.42 -16.09
CA PRO A 27 -27.01 6.76 -16.38
C PRO A 27 -25.87 6.74 -17.40
N ILE A 28 -25.06 5.68 -17.40
CA ILE A 28 -23.88 5.50 -18.27
C ILE A 28 -24.30 5.09 -19.69
N TRP A 29 -25.35 4.29 -19.81
CA TRP A 29 -25.87 3.81 -21.10
C TRP A 29 -26.42 4.96 -21.97
N ASN A 30 -27.03 5.98 -21.35
CA ASN A 30 -27.51 7.16 -22.05
C ASN A 30 -26.39 8.11 -22.49
N ILE A 31 -25.23 8.09 -21.82
CA ILE A 31 -24.04 8.86 -22.23
C ILE A 31 -23.33 8.16 -23.39
N LEU A 32 -23.37 6.83 -23.46
CA LEU A 32 -22.78 6.01 -24.53
C LEU A 32 -23.55 6.04 -25.87
N GLN A 33 -24.78 6.58 -25.92
CA GLN A 33 -25.65 6.56 -27.11
C GLN A 33 -25.78 7.90 -27.85
N ARG A 34 -25.12 8.98 -27.41
CA ARG A 34 -25.14 10.27 -28.12
C ARG A 34 -23.84 10.48 -28.90
N GLY A 35 -23.96 10.50 -30.23
CA GLY A 35 -22.89 10.89 -31.14
C GLY A 35 -22.82 10.07 -32.42
N ALA A 36 -23.89 10.04 -33.22
CA ALA A 36 -23.83 9.53 -34.60
C ALA A 36 -23.08 10.57 -35.46
N GLY A 37 -21.74 10.52 -35.46
CA GLY A 37 -20.86 11.44 -36.18
C GLY A 37 -19.54 11.78 -35.47
N GLU A 38 -19.39 11.44 -34.18
CA GLU A 38 -18.14 11.65 -33.44
C GLU A 38 -17.28 10.39 -33.44
N MET A 39 -15.97 10.57 -33.69
CA MET A 39 -14.97 9.50 -33.62
C MET A 39 -15.09 8.67 -32.35
N SER A 40 -14.96 7.34 -32.47
CA SER A 40 -14.95 6.45 -31.31
C SER A 40 -13.74 6.70 -30.42
N ASN A 41 -13.82 6.31 -29.15
CA ASN A 41 -12.69 6.39 -28.24
C ASN A 41 -11.48 5.60 -28.76
N GLU A 42 -11.73 4.43 -29.36
CA GLU A 42 -10.71 3.58 -29.95
C GLU A 42 -10.02 4.26 -31.16
N GLU A 43 -10.78 4.96 -31.99
CA GLU A 43 -10.24 5.71 -33.14
C GLU A 43 -9.39 6.90 -32.70
N ILE A 44 -9.83 7.63 -31.67
CA ILE A 44 -9.05 8.73 -31.07
C ILE A 44 -7.74 8.21 -30.49
N VAL A 45 -7.78 7.08 -29.78
CA VAL A 45 -6.59 6.46 -29.19
C VAL A 45 -5.62 5.97 -30.27
N GLU A 46 -6.13 5.39 -31.36
CA GLU A 46 -5.29 4.98 -32.49
C GLU A 46 -4.58 6.17 -33.13
N GLN A 47 -5.26 7.31 -33.33
CA GLN A 47 -4.62 8.53 -33.84
C GLN A 47 -3.54 9.08 -32.89
N ILE A 48 -3.77 9.04 -31.57
CA ILE A 48 -2.78 9.42 -30.56
C ILE A 48 -1.53 8.53 -30.68
N GLN A 49 -1.70 7.22 -30.87
CA GLN A 49 -0.59 6.27 -31.01
C GLN A 49 0.18 6.46 -32.32
N GLN A 50 -0.50 6.86 -33.40
CA GLN A 50 0.10 7.18 -34.69
C GLN A 50 0.80 8.55 -34.72
N GLY A 51 0.69 9.34 -33.64
CA GLY A 51 1.30 10.67 -33.54
C GLY A 51 0.53 11.78 -34.28
N VAL A 52 -0.71 11.52 -34.71
CA VAL A 52 -1.55 12.51 -35.39
C VAL A 52 -2.24 13.38 -34.36
N ASP A 53 -1.95 14.68 -34.37
CA ASP A 53 -2.54 15.71 -33.49
C ASP A 53 -2.71 15.21 -32.04
N VAL A 54 -1.60 14.76 -31.43
CA VAL A 54 -1.61 14.10 -30.11
C VAL A 54 -2.32 14.96 -29.07
N THR A 55 -2.01 16.24 -29.00
CA THR A 55 -2.58 17.17 -28.00
C THR A 55 -4.07 17.40 -28.24
N GLY A 56 -4.49 17.67 -29.48
CA GLY A 56 -5.90 17.89 -29.80
C GLY A 56 -6.74 16.63 -29.55
N ASN A 57 -6.20 15.45 -29.88
CA ASN A 57 -6.86 14.17 -29.64
C ASN A 57 -6.90 13.78 -28.16
N GLN A 58 -5.87 14.10 -27.36
CA GLN A 58 -5.90 13.93 -25.90
C GLN A 58 -7.00 14.80 -25.26
N GLU A 59 -7.14 16.05 -25.68
CA GLU A 59 -8.19 16.95 -25.19
C GLU A 59 -9.59 16.44 -25.58
N ARG A 60 -9.77 15.97 -26.82
CA ARG A 60 -11.03 15.35 -27.26
C ARG A 60 -11.36 14.11 -26.45
N LEU A 61 -10.37 13.24 -26.22
CA LEU A 61 -10.53 12.03 -25.41
C LEU A 61 -10.93 12.39 -23.97
N TRP A 62 -10.35 13.44 -23.41
CA TRP A 62 -10.70 13.96 -22.10
C TRP A 62 -12.13 14.49 -22.05
N GLN A 63 -12.50 15.44 -22.92
CA GLN A 63 -13.81 16.08 -22.92
C GLN A 63 -14.95 15.07 -23.05
N LYS A 64 -14.75 14.04 -23.90
CA LYS A 64 -15.69 12.95 -24.09
C LYS A 64 -15.83 12.04 -22.86
N ASN A 65 -14.74 11.79 -22.13
CA ASN A 65 -14.70 10.78 -21.07
C ASN A 65 -14.56 11.33 -19.63
N ARG A 66 -14.50 12.66 -19.43
CA ARG A 66 -14.35 13.28 -18.09
C ARG A 66 -15.41 12.84 -17.07
N GLY A 67 -16.64 12.56 -17.52
CA GLY A 67 -17.70 12.03 -16.66
C GLY A 67 -17.44 10.61 -16.18
N PHE A 68 -16.82 9.77 -17.02
CA PHE A 68 -16.37 8.43 -16.65
C PHE A 68 -15.21 8.50 -15.66
N VAL A 69 -14.23 9.39 -15.89
CA VAL A 69 -13.11 9.61 -14.96
C VAL A 69 -13.62 10.06 -13.59
N ALA A 70 -14.53 11.04 -13.55
CA ALA A 70 -15.18 11.49 -12.32
C ALA A 70 -15.90 10.35 -11.57
N TRP A 71 -16.58 9.46 -12.30
CA TRP A 71 -17.21 8.27 -11.72
C TRP A 71 -16.17 7.29 -11.14
N CYS A 72 -15.07 7.02 -11.86
CA CYS A 72 -13.98 6.16 -11.38
C CYS A 72 -13.39 6.69 -10.07
N ILE A 73 -13.13 8.00 -9.99
CA ILE A 73 -12.59 8.65 -8.77
C ILE A 73 -13.55 8.46 -7.61
N LYS A 74 -14.83 8.84 -7.77
CA LYS A 74 -15.84 8.72 -6.71
C LYS A 74 -16.02 7.28 -6.23
N LYS A 75 -15.94 6.30 -7.13
CA LYS A 75 -16.04 4.88 -6.81
C LYS A 75 -14.87 4.38 -5.96
N HIS A 76 -13.65 4.87 -6.19
CA HIS A 76 -12.42 4.31 -5.59
C HIS A 76 -11.85 5.11 -4.42
N VAL A 77 -12.03 6.43 -4.42
CA VAL A 77 -11.56 7.34 -3.35
C VAL A 77 -12.71 7.72 -2.42
N GLY A 78 -13.93 7.85 -2.94
CA GLY A 78 -15.10 8.31 -2.20
C GLY A 78 -15.46 9.77 -2.54
N ILE A 79 -16.22 10.41 -1.65
CA ILE A 79 -16.60 11.82 -1.78
C ILE A 79 -15.41 12.66 -1.32
N CYS A 80 -14.90 13.51 -2.20
CA CYS A 80 -13.78 14.43 -1.93
C CYS A 80 -14.31 15.86 -1.89
N ASP A 81 -13.69 16.73 -1.10
CA ASP A 81 -13.99 18.16 -1.11
C ASP A 81 -13.63 18.80 -2.46
N GLY A 82 -14.20 19.97 -2.75
CA GLY A 82 -14.18 20.56 -4.09
C GLY A 82 -12.77 20.77 -4.68
N GLN A 83 -11.80 21.18 -3.86
CA GLN A 83 -10.43 21.44 -4.29
C GLN A 83 -9.66 20.13 -4.55
N ASP A 84 -9.74 19.18 -3.61
CA ASP A 84 -9.12 17.86 -3.77
C ASP A 84 -9.67 17.10 -4.99
N PHE A 85 -10.96 17.28 -5.30
CA PHE A 85 -11.57 16.62 -6.44
C PHE A 85 -11.00 17.10 -7.79
N HIS A 86 -10.60 18.37 -7.91
CA HIS A 86 -9.97 18.86 -9.13
C HIS A 86 -8.61 18.20 -9.36
N ASP A 87 -7.82 18.04 -8.30
CA ASP A 87 -6.51 17.37 -8.39
C ASP A 87 -6.66 15.89 -8.77
N PHE A 88 -7.66 15.20 -8.19
CA PHE A 88 -7.97 13.83 -8.60
C PHE A 88 -8.38 13.72 -10.07
N MET A 89 -9.12 14.70 -10.59
CA MET A 89 -9.48 14.75 -12.00
C MET A 89 -8.26 14.92 -12.91
N GLN A 90 -7.29 15.75 -12.51
CA GLN A 90 -6.03 15.92 -13.23
C GLN A 90 -5.21 14.62 -13.26
N GLU A 91 -5.06 13.94 -12.12
CA GLU A 91 -4.38 12.64 -12.06
C GLU A 91 -5.13 11.55 -12.84
N GLY A 92 -6.47 11.61 -12.82
CA GLY A 92 -7.31 10.75 -13.63
C GLY A 92 -7.09 10.97 -15.13
N PHE A 93 -6.90 12.23 -15.57
CA PHE A 93 -6.52 12.56 -16.94
C PHE A 93 -5.15 11.97 -17.30
N ILE A 94 -4.14 12.12 -16.44
CA ILE A 94 -2.82 11.51 -16.64
C ILE A 94 -2.93 9.99 -16.80
N GLY A 95 -3.72 9.33 -15.94
CA GLY A 95 -3.97 7.88 -16.03
C GLY A 95 -4.72 7.46 -17.30
N LEU A 96 -5.62 8.31 -17.81
CA LEU A 96 -6.34 8.10 -19.08
C LEU A 96 -5.38 8.19 -20.28
N VAL A 97 -4.48 9.17 -20.28
CA VAL A 97 -3.47 9.34 -21.33
C VAL A 97 -2.46 8.20 -21.32
N GLU A 98 -1.97 7.77 -20.14
CA GLU A 98 -1.10 6.58 -20.01
C GLU A 98 -1.78 5.31 -20.57
N ALA A 99 -3.10 5.18 -20.34
CA ALA A 99 -3.88 4.11 -20.93
C ALA A 99 -3.96 4.21 -22.46
N ALA A 100 -4.16 5.42 -23.01
CA ALA A 100 -4.20 5.62 -24.45
C ALA A 100 -2.90 5.16 -25.13
N HIS A 101 -1.74 5.44 -24.54
CA HIS A 101 -0.46 5.01 -25.11
C HIS A 101 -0.24 3.49 -25.06
N SER A 102 -0.79 2.80 -24.07
CA SER A 102 -0.54 1.36 -23.83
C SER A 102 -1.66 0.44 -24.34
N PHE A 103 -2.79 1.00 -24.77
CA PHE A 103 -3.95 0.24 -25.21
C PHE A 103 -3.69 -0.47 -26.55
N SER A 104 -4.27 -1.65 -26.74
CA SER A 104 -4.22 -2.38 -28.02
C SER A 104 -5.59 -2.95 -28.34
N ASN A 105 -6.15 -2.51 -29.47
CA ASN A 105 -7.49 -2.92 -29.92
C ASN A 105 -7.57 -4.40 -30.33
N ALA A 106 -6.42 -5.03 -30.65
CA ALA A 106 -6.35 -6.44 -31.05
C ALA A 106 -6.83 -7.42 -29.96
N LYS A 107 -6.90 -6.99 -28.70
CA LYS A 107 -7.31 -7.82 -27.55
C LYS A 107 -8.83 -7.86 -27.33
N GLY A 108 -9.62 -7.18 -28.16
CA GLY A 108 -11.10 -7.25 -28.14
C GLY A 108 -11.78 -6.61 -26.92
N ALA A 109 -11.03 -5.90 -26.08
CA ALA A 109 -11.57 -5.15 -24.95
C ALA A 109 -11.80 -3.68 -25.34
N LYS A 110 -12.92 -3.08 -24.92
CA LYS A 110 -13.19 -1.65 -25.12
C LYS A 110 -12.17 -0.79 -24.37
N PHE A 111 -11.85 0.38 -24.92
CA PHE A 111 -10.84 1.27 -24.34
C PHE A 111 -11.14 1.63 -22.88
N LEU A 112 -12.37 2.05 -22.56
CA LEU A 112 -12.72 2.47 -21.20
C LEU A 112 -12.58 1.36 -20.14
N THR A 113 -12.77 0.10 -20.53
CA THR A 113 -12.56 -1.04 -19.65
C THR A 113 -11.08 -1.19 -19.27
N TYR A 114 -10.19 -0.95 -20.24
CA TYR A 114 -8.75 -0.91 -19.98
C TYR A 114 -8.34 0.34 -19.18
N ALA A 115 -8.87 1.50 -19.56
CA ALA A 115 -8.55 2.77 -18.94
C ALA A 115 -8.94 2.83 -17.45
N GLU A 116 -10.01 2.13 -17.02
CA GLU A 116 -10.39 2.04 -15.60
C GLU A 116 -9.22 1.60 -14.72
N TYR A 117 -8.40 0.63 -15.17
CA TYR A 117 -7.26 0.16 -14.40
C TYR A 117 -6.20 1.26 -14.22
N SER A 118 -5.83 1.95 -15.31
CA SER A 118 -4.80 2.99 -15.29
C SER A 118 -5.24 4.23 -14.53
N ILE A 119 -6.48 4.68 -14.72
CA ILE A 119 -7.09 5.77 -13.94
C ILE A 119 -7.06 5.43 -12.45
N ARG A 120 -7.53 4.22 -12.09
CA ARG A 120 -7.54 3.75 -10.71
C ARG A 120 -6.14 3.72 -10.11
N LYS A 121 -5.13 3.25 -10.85
CA LYS A 121 -3.73 3.21 -10.42
C LYS A 121 -3.19 4.62 -10.15
N ALA A 122 -3.41 5.56 -11.07
CA ALA A 122 -2.96 6.95 -10.92
C ALA A 122 -3.60 7.63 -9.70
N VAL A 123 -4.92 7.50 -9.57
CA VAL A 123 -5.69 8.07 -8.46
C VAL A 123 -5.30 7.46 -7.11
N TYR A 124 -5.11 6.14 -7.01
CA TYR A 124 -4.63 5.52 -5.76
C TYR A 124 -3.22 5.96 -5.41
N ARG A 125 -2.34 6.13 -6.41
CA ARG A 125 -1.01 6.66 -6.19
C ARG A 125 -1.09 8.08 -5.63
N TYR A 126 -1.86 8.97 -6.24
CA TYR A 126 -2.03 10.35 -5.75
C TYR A 126 -2.58 10.38 -4.31
N ASN A 127 -3.64 9.62 -4.03
CA ASN A 127 -4.20 9.50 -2.68
C ASN A 127 -3.20 8.92 -1.65
N GLY A 128 -2.31 8.03 -2.09
CA GLY A 128 -1.25 7.49 -1.23
C GLY A 128 -0.23 8.55 -0.84
N LEU A 129 0.05 9.52 -1.72
CA LEU A 129 1.19 10.43 -1.59
C LEU A 129 0.82 11.83 -1.10
N ASN A 130 -0.34 12.36 -1.49
CA ASN A 130 -0.60 13.81 -1.45
C ASN A 130 -1.79 14.24 -0.57
N THR A 131 -2.68 13.32 -0.17
CA THR A 131 -3.87 13.68 0.63
C THR A 131 -3.62 13.75 2.14
N CYS A 132 -2.41 13.42 2.58
CA CYS A 132 -2.05 13.52 4.00
C CYS A 132 -0.93 14.54 4.15
N MET A 133 -1.12 15.48 5.09
CA MET A 133 -0.12 16.49 5.43
C MET A 133 1.20 15.85 5.91
N VAL A 134 1.08 14.79 6.72
CA VAL A 134 2.19 13.89 7.07
C VAL A 134 2.11 12.64 6.20
N ARG A 135 3.15 12.42 5.40
CA ARG A 135 3.21 11.27 4.49
C ARG A 135 3.43 9.97 5.25
N VAL A 136 2.45 9.07 5.15
CA VAL A 136 2.51 7.73 5.74
C VAL A 136 2.64 6.65 4.65
N PRO A 137 3.58 5.70 4.76
CA PRO A 137 3.68 4.56 3.85
C PRO A 137 2.37 3.78 3.67
N GLU A 138 2.11 3.27 2.46
CA GLU A 138 0.85 2.59 2.12
C GLU A 138 0.57 1.34 2.98
N TYR A 139 1.62 0.63 3.39
CA TYR A 139 1.47 -0.54 4.27
C TYR A 139 0.92 -0.15 5.65
N LEU A 140 1.29 1.02 6.19
CA LEU A 140 0.73 1.53 7.44
C LEU A 140 -0.71 2.00 7.23
N LYS A 141 -1.00 2.73 6.13
CA LYS A 141 -2.37 3.12 5.77
C LYS A 141 -3.31 1.92 5.68
N THR A 142 -2.85 0.81 5.10
CA THR A 142 -3.62 -0.44 5.00
C THR A 142 -3.93 -1.02 6.38
N ARG A 143 -2.96 -0.98 7.32
CA ARG A 143 -3.15 -1.41 8.71
C ARG A 143 -4.12 -0.51 9.46
N MET A 144 -4.03 0.81 9.26
CA MET A 144 -4.98 1.78 9.84
C MET A 144 -6.41 1.51 9.36
N ARG A 145 -6.63 1.24 8.07
CA ARG A 145 -7.96 0.88 7.55
C ARG A 145 -8.50 -0.40 8.19
N LYS A 146 -7.67 -1.42 8.41
CA LYS A 146 -8.06 -2.66 9.11
C LYS A 146 -8.47 -2.37 10.56
N LEU A 147 -7.69 -1.55 11.28
CA LEU A 147 -8.00 -1.15 12.65
C LEU A 147 -9.31 -0.35 12.70
N ALA A 148 -9.50 0.61 11.79
CA ALA A 148 -10.72 1.42 11.72
C ALA A 148 -11.96 0.59 11.40
N ALA A 149 -11.86 -0.34 10.44
CA ALA A 149 -12.93 -1.28 10.13
C ALA A 149 -13.29 -2.15 11.34
N PHE A 150 -12.30 -2.70 12.04
CA PHE A 150 -12.54 -3.47 13.26
C PHE A 150 -13.19 -2.64 14.37
N LYS A 151 -12.68 -1.43 14.66
CA LYS A 151 -13.28 -0.52 15.66
C LYS A 151 -14.74 -0.21 15.31
N GLN A 152 -15.03 0.01 14.02
CA GLN A 152 -16.39 0.27 13.54
C GLN A 152 -17.32 -0.95 13.71
N GLU A 153 -16.90 -2.13 13.24
CA GLU A 153 -17.65 -3.38 13.40
C GLU A 153 -17.90 -3.71 14.89
N TYR A 154 -16.91 -3.45 15.74
CA TYR A 154 -17.01 -3.68 17.18
C TYR A 154 -18.02 -2.72 17.83
N ARG A 155 -17.96 -1.42 17.50
CA ARG A 155 -18.95 -0.43 17.96
C ARG A 155 -20.37 -0.80 17.55
N GLU A 156 -20.56 -1.29 16.33
CA GLU A 156 -21.86 -1.72 15.84
C GLU A 156 -22.38 -2.96 16.58
N ALA A 157 -21.51 -3.91 16.92
CA ALA A 157 -21.89 -5.14 17.60
C ALA A 157 -22.09 -4.99 19.13
N PHE A 158 -21.28 -4.17 19.80
CA PHE A 158 -21.23 -4.08 21.26
C PHE A 158 -21.60 -2.70 21.82
N HIS A 159 -21.88 -1.71 20.96
CA HIS A 159 -22.23 -0.34 21.36
C HIS A 159 -21.22 0.35 22.29
N ARG A 160 -19.95 -0.09 22.24
CA ARG A 160 -18.82 0.50 22.97
C ARG A 160 -17.54 0.43 22.14
N GLU A 161 -16.52 1.18 22.55
CA GLU A 161 -15.17 1.05 21.97
C GLU A 161 -14.53 -0.28 22.41
N PRO A 162 -13.74 -0.94 21.54
CA PRO A 162 -12.98 -2.12 21.89
C PRO A 162 -11.79 -1.75 22.80
N ASP A 163 -11.50 -2.62 23.76
CA ASP A 163 -10.31 -2.50 24.59
C ASP A 163 -9.05 -2.97 23.83
N SER A 164 -7.88 -2.58 24.31
CA SER A 164 -6.59 -2.93 23.69
C SER A 164 -6.44 -4.44 23.51
N GLU A 165 -6.75 -5.23 24.55
CA GLU A 165 -6.67 -6.70 24.48
C GLU A 165 -7.58 -7.30 23.42
N GLU A 166 -8.77 -6.73 23.23
CA GLU A 166 -9.75 -7.19 22.24
C GLU A 166 -9.25 -6.91 20.81
N ILE A 167 -8.61 -5.76 20.60
CA ILE A 167 -7.97 -5.41 19.33
C ILE A 167 -6.81 -6.38 19.03
N LEU A 168 -5.95 -6.65 20.01
CA LEU A 168 -4.81 -7.57 19.85
C LEU A 168 -5.26 -8.97 19.45
N ASN A 169 -6.28 -9.48 20.14
CA ASN A 169 -6.82 -10.81 19.89
C ASN A 169 -7.53 -10.91 18.54
N ALA A 170 -8.30 -9.90 18.14
CA ALA A 170 -9.04 -9.92 16.88
C ALA A 170 -8.17 -9.73 15.65
N LEU A 171 -7.16 -8.85 15.72
CA LEU A 171 -6.28 -8.55 14.60
C LEU A 171 -5.01 -9.42 14.59
N HIS A 172 -4.75 -10.21 15.64
CA HIS A 172 -3.56 -11.04 15.82
C HIS A 172 -2.25 -10.25 15.69
N ILE A 173 -2.21 -9.11 16.39
CA ILE A 173 -1.08 -8.16 16.35
C ILE A 173 -0.44 -8.06 17.75
N SER A 174 0.82 -7.64 17.81
CA SER A 174 1.48 -7.37 19.09
C SER A 174 1.05 -6.03 19.70
N TYR A 175 1.13 -5.89 21.03
CA TYR A 175 0.89 -4.62 21.72
C TYR A 175 1.78 -3.49 21.19
N ARG A 176 3.03 -3.84 20.92
CA ARG A 176 4.03 -2.94 20.34
C ARG A 176 3.61 -2.40 18.97
N SER A 177 3.10 -3.27 18.09
CA SER A 177 2.61 -2.89 16.77
C SER A 177 1.35 -2.04 16.84
N LEU A 178 0.44 -2.34 17.77
CA LEU A 178 -0.75 -1.53 18.02
C LEU A 178 -0.36 -0.12 18.50
N CYS A 179 0.49 -0.03 19.51
CA CYS A 179 0.97 1.24 20.05
C CYS A 179 1.67 2.09 18.98
N HIS A 180 2.54 1.49 18.16
CA HIS A 180 3.17 2.19 17.04
C HIS A 180 2.15 2.71 16.03
N LEU A 181 1.13 1.90 15.68
CA LEU A 181 0.09 2.33 14.76
C LEU A 181 -0.72 3.50 15.34
N GLU A 182 -1.13 3.42 16.61
CA GLU A 182 -1.91 4.49 17.26
C GLU A 182 -1.10 5.78 17.39
N LYS A 183 0.17 5.71 17.76
CA LYS A 183 1.09 6.86 17.73
C LYS A 183 1.22 7.45 16.32
N THR A 184 1.28 6.60 15.29
CA THR A 184 1.34 7.06 13.89
C THR A 184 0.04 7.76 13.46
N ILE A 185 -1.12 7.22 13.86
CA ILE A 185 -2.43 7.85 13.61
C ILE A 185 -2.48 9.21 14.30
N GLN A 186 -2.04 9.29 15.55
CA GLN A 186 -2.02 10.54 16.31
C GLN A 186 -1.09 11.59 15.66
N GLY A 187 0.10 11.18 15.20
CA GLY A 187 1.03 12.07 14.50
C GLY A 187 0.53 12.55 13.13
N MET A 188 -0.42 11.84 12.51
CA MET A 188 -1.07 12.25 11.27
C MET A 188 -2.17 13.31 11.50
N ASN A 189 -2.76 13.36 12.69
CA ASN A 189 -3.79 14.33 13.03
C ASN A 189 -3.17 15.70 13.33
N THR A 190 -2.89 16.46 12.27
CA THR A 190 -2.42 17.84 12.35
C THR A 190 -3.57 18.79 12.67
N ARG A 191 -3.29 19.83 13.46
CA ARG A 191 -4.21 20.95 13.73
C ARG A 191 -3.63 22.25 13.21
N SER A 192 -4.49 23.24 12.96
CA SER A 192 -4.04 24.57 12.57
C SER A 192 -3.42 25.27 13.76
N LEU A 193 -2.23 25.86 13.59
CA LEU A 193 -1.61 26.68 14.64
C LEU A 193 -2.39 27.98 14.90
N ASP A 194 -3.19 28.41 13.92
CA ASP A 194 -4.06 29.58 14.03
C ASP A 194 -5.42 29.26 14.67
N GLU A 195 -5.65 28.00 15.10
CA GLU A 195 -6.87 27.64 15.83
C GLU A 195 -6.86 28.33 17.21
N TYR A 196 -7.90 29.12 17.49
CA TYR A 196 -8.08 29.78 18.78
C TYR A 196 -8.47 28.77 19.87
N ILE A 197 -7.85 28.90 21.03
CA ILE A 197 -8.04 27.96 22.15
C ILE A 197 -9.27 28.32 22.98
N SER A 198 -9.53 29.63 23.11
CA SER A 198 -10.65 30.21 23.84
C SER A 198 -11.62 30.90 22.88
N GLY A 199 -12.90 30.93 23.25
CA GLY A 199 -13.96 31.57 22.45
C GLY A 199 -13.82 33.08 22.30
N ASP A 200 -12.98 33.71 23.13
CA ASP A 200 -12.72 35.15 23.11
C ASP A 200 -11.71 35.56 22.02
N GLY A 201 -11.02 34.61 21.36
CA GLY A 201 -10.15 34.88 20.22
C GLY A 201 -8.79 35.52 20.55
N ASP A 202 -8.43 35.60 21.83
CA ASP A 202 -7.22 36.31 22.27
C ASP A 202 -5.93 35.48 22.22
N ALA A 203 -6.03 34.14 22.16
CA ALA A 203 -4.87 33.25 22.16
C ALA A 203 -5.01 32.12 21.14
N SER A 204 -4.03 32.03 20.24
CA SER A 204 -3.90 30.96 19.25
C SER A 204 -3.11 29.77 19.80
N LEU A 205 -3.22 28.60 19.17
CA LEU A 205 -2.35 27.44 19.48
C LEU A 205 -0.87 27.78 19.31
N LEU A 206 -0.53 28.65 18.37
CA LEU A 206 0.84 29.12 18.16
C LEU A 206 1.41 29.83 19.40
N ASP A 207 0.61 30.65 20.08
CA ASP A 207 1.04 31.45 21.23
C ASP A 207 1.38 30.59 22.46
N MET A 208 0.87 29.34 22.52
CA MET A 208 1.17 28.40 23.58
C MET A 208 2.42 27.54 23.33
N LEU A 209 2.95 27.51 22.10
CA LEU A 209 4.12 26.70 21.80
C LEU A 209 5.37 27.34 22.42
N SER A 210 5.99 26.62 23.34
CA SER A 210 7.28 27.00 23.91
C SER A 210 8.37 26.81 22.84
N SER A 211 9.26 27.79 22.68
CA SER A 211 10.34 27.78 21.69
C SER A 211 11.49 26.81 22.02
N ASP A 212 11.29 25.85 22.92
CA ASP A 212 12.37 25.01 23.43
C ASP A 212 12.72 23.93 22.39
N GLU A 213 13.94 24.01 21.86
CA GLU A 213 14.44 23.33 20.65
C GLU A 213 14.61 21.80 20.77
N ARG A 214 14.05 21.16 21.81
CA ARG A 214 14.17 19.70 22.01
C ARG A 214 13.19 18.86 21.19
N ILE A 215 12.63 19.43 20.13
CA ILE A 215 11.70 18.72 19.24
C ILE A 215 12.41 17.61 18.47
N ASP A 216 13.72 17.73 18.20
CA ASP A 216 14.51 16.70 17.51
C ASP A 216 14.55 15.36 18.28
N GLU A 217 14.47 15.37 19.61
CA GLU A 217 14.39 14.13 20.42
C GLU A 217 13.00 13.46 20.35
N LEU A 218 11.95 14.23 20.05
CA LEU A 218 10.58 13.73 19.83
C LEU A 218 10.32 13.34 18.37
N ALA A 219 10.94 14.08 17.43
CA ALA A 219 10.80 13.92 15.98
C ALA A 219 11.75 12.86 15.40
N GLY A 220 12.87 12.57 16.09
CA GLY A 220 13.89 11.64 15.66
C GLY A 220 13.48 10.18 15.86
N CYS A 221 12.90 9.58 14.80
CA CYS A 221 12.52 8.17 14.71
C CYS A 221 11.77 7.67 15.95
N SER A 222 10.43 7.52 15.85
CA SER A 222 9.58 6.95 16.93
C SER A 222 10.36 5.87 17.70
N GLU A 223 10.39 5.88 19.04
CA GLU A 223 11.20 4.93 19.84
C GLU A 223 11.15 3.49 19.30
N TYR A 224 9.98 3.13 18.77
CA TYR A 224 9.73 1.96 17.94
C TYR A 224 10.76 1.69 16.83
N GLN A 225 11.04 2.64 15.93
CA GLN A 225 12.05 2.55 14.87
C GLN A 225 13.46 2.43 15.43
N ARG A 226 13.78 3.14 16.52
CA ARG A 226 15.10 3.06 17.15
C ARG A 226 15.36 1.69 17.74
N GLU A 227 14.37 1.14 18.43
CA GLU A 227 14.39 -0.21 18.98
C GLU A 227 14.37 -1.28 17.87
N LEU A 228 13.63 -1.06 16.78
CA LEU A 228 13.66 -1.96 15.60
C LEU A 228 15.06 -1.98 14.99
N HIS A 229 15.68 -0.82 14.79
CA HIS A 229 17.04 -0.73 14.25
C HIS A 229 18.04 -1.45 15.14
N ARG A 230 17.91 -1.31 16.47
CA ARG A 230 18.77 -2.00 17.43
C ARG A 230 18.62 -3.52 17.32
N GLU A 231 17.40 -4.03 17.31
CA GLU A 231 17.13 -5.47 17.19
C GLU A 231 17.57 -6.02 15.82
N LEU A 232 17.44 -5.25 14.75
CA LEU A 232 17.98 -5.62 13.43
C LEU A 232 19.50 -5.68 13.44
N GLU A 233 20.17 -4.72 14.07
CA GLU A 233 21.62 -4.70 14.18
C GLU A 233 22.15 -5.88 15.02
N GLU A 234 21.48 -6.19 16.14
CA GLU A 234 21.77 -7.38 16.94
C GLU A 234 21.54 -8.67 16.13
N ALA A 235 20.46 -8.76 15.33
CA ALA A 235 20.21 -9.92 14.49
C ALA A 235 21.27 -10.09 13.37
N LEU A 236 21.73 -8.98 12.78
CA LEU A 236 22.80 -9.00 11.78
C LEU A 236 24.15 -9.43 12.37
N SER A 237 24.39 -9.21 13.66
CA SER A 237 25.65 -9.61 14.33
C SER A 237 25.85 -11.13 14.41
N ILE A 238 24.80 -11.93 14.19
CA ILE A 238 24.87 -13.41 14.11
C ILE A 238 25.45 -13.87 12.78
N LEU A 239 25.38 -13.02 11.76
CA LEU A 239 25.85 -13.33 10.41
C LEU A 239 27.34 -13.09 10.29
N ASP A 240 27.96 -13.81 9.35
CA ASP A 240 29.33 -13.51 8.95
C ASP A 240 29.42 -12.08 8.39
N ASP A 241 30.50 -11.36 8.67
CA ASP A 241 30.68 -9.95 8.28
C ASP A 241 30.37 -9.69 6.80
N LYS A 242 30.82 -10.60 5.93
CA LYS A 242 30.53 -10.53 4.48
C LYS A 242 29.04 -10.63 4.18
N THR A 243 28.32 -11.51 4.86
CA THR A 243 26.88 -11.71 4.68
C THR A 243 26.09 -10.54 5.26
N ALA A 244 26.47 -10.02 6.43
CA ALA A 244 25.88 -8.82 7.02
C ALA A 244 26.05 -7.59 6.12
N LEU A 245 27.25 -7.40 5.55
CA LEU A 245 27.52 -6.32 4.60
C LEU A 245 26.71 -6.47 3.30
N MET A 246 26.56 -7.68 2.76
CA MET A 246 25.70 -7.93 1.59
C MET A 246 24.24 -7.56 1.88
N VAL A 247 23.71 -7.91 3.06
CA VAL A 247 22.35 -7.52 3.47
C VAL A 247 22.21 -6.00 3.58
N ARG A 248 23.21 -5.31 4.16
CA ARG A 248 23.22 -3.84 4.22
C ARG A 248 23.25 -3.20 2.84
N CYS A 249 24.09 -3.68 1.92
CA CYS A 249 24.15 -3.15 0.56
C CYS A 249 22.80 -3.27 -0.17
N VAL A 250 22.12 -4.41 -0.05
CA VAL A 250 20.83 -4.62 -0.73
C VAL A 250 19.71 -3.81 -0.07
N TYR A 251 19.57 -3.89 1.26
CA TYR A 251 18.37 -3.38 1.94
C TYR A 251 18.53 -1.98 2.53
N TYR A 252 19.72 -1.61 3.03
CA TYR A 252 19.95 -0.27 3.60
C TYR A 252 20.37 0.74 2.53
N GLN A 253 21.21 0.32 1.57
CA GLN A 253 21.68 1.20 0.49
C GLN A 253 20.79 1.15 -0.76
N GLY A 254 19.82 0.22 -0.80
CA GLY A 254 18.90 0.07 -1.94
C GLY A 254 19.55 -0.43 -3.22
N ASN A 255 20.74 -1.06 -3.14
CA ASN A 255 21.40 -1.60 -4.32
C ASN A 255 20.69 -2.85 -4.84
N ASN A 256 20.71 -3.04 -6.16
CA ASN A 256 20.26 -4.29 -6.75
C ASN A 256 21.28 -5.42 -6.49
N TYR A 257 20.83 -6.68 -6.65
CA TYR A 257 21.70 -7.85 -6.46
C TYR A 257 22.90 -7.88 -7.42
N ALA A 258 22.77 -7.31 -8.62
CA ALA A 258 23.87 -7.27 -9.60
C ALA A 258 24.97 -6.28 -9.18
N LYS A 259 24.62 -5.12 -8.64
CA LYS A 259 25.54 -4.11 -8.15
C LYS A 259 26.24 -4.58 -6.90
N THR A 260 25.52 -5.27 -6.02
CA THR A 260 26.11 -5.92 -4.84
C THR A 260 27.11 -6.99 -5.27
N ALA A 261 26.76 -7.83 -6.25
CA ALA A 261 27.65 -8.85 -6.79
C ALA A 261 28.96 -8.26 -7.37
N GLU A 262 28.87 -7.13 -8.08
CA GLU A 262 30.03 -6.37 -8.58
C GLU A 262 30.94 -5.89 -7.44
N THR A 263 30.37 -5.30 -6.38
CA THR A 263 31.13 -4.80 -5.21
C THR A 263 31.88 -5.92 -4.48
N PHE A 264 31.29 -7.12 -4.40
CA PHE A 264 31.88 -8.26 -3.70
C PHE A 264 32.64 -9.24 -4.62
N GLY A 265 32.75 -8.94 -5.92
CA GLY A 265 33.45 -9.79 -6.90
C GLY A 265 32.87 -11.20 -7.03
N CYS A 266 31.54 -11.36 -6.93
CA CYS A 266 30.88 -12.67 -6.94
C CYS A 266 29.71 -12.72 -7.94
N SER A 267 29.10 -13.90 -8.13
CA SER A 267 27.94 -14.04 -9.02
C SER A 267 26.66 -13.53 -8.34
N ARG A 268 25.68 -13.09 -9.14
CA ARG A 268 24.35 -12.69 -8.62
C ARG A 268 23.68 -13.81 -7.80
N GLN A 269 23.83 -15.05 -8.24
CA GLN A 269 23.28 -16.22 -7.53
C GLN A 269 23.95 -16.42 -6.17
N ALA A 270 25.27 -16.26 -6.09
CA ALA A 270 25.99 -16.37 -4.83
C ALA A 270 25.54 -15.32 -3.79
N VAL A 271 25.23 -14.09 -4.23
CA VAL A 271 24.68 -13.05 -3.33
C VAL A 271 23.29 -13.45 -2.82
N ASP A 272 22.41 -13.91 -3.70
CA ASP A 272 21.05 -14.35 -3.33
C ASP A 272 21.08 -15.53 -2.35
N GLU A 273 21.92 -16.53 -2.61
CA GLU A 273 22.09 -17.69 -1.73
C GLU A 273 22.65 -17.31 -0.35
N ARG A 274 23.66 -16.42 -0.30
CA ARG A 274 24.23 -15.96 0.98
C ARG A 274 23.22 -15.16 1.80
N ILE A 275 22.46 -14.28 1.15
CA ILE A 275 21.39 -13.51 1.81
C ILE A 275 20.32 -14.46 2.34
N LYS A 276 19.91 -15.47 1.56
CA LYS A 276 18.97 -16.51 2.01
C LYS A 276 19.51 -17.30 3.21
N LYS A 277 20.74 -17.80 3.15
CA LYS A 277 21.38 -18.49 4.29
C LYS A 277 21.42 -17.58 5.52
N GLY A 278 21.72 -16.30 5.35
CA GLY A 278 21.70 -15.33 6.44
C GLY A 278 20.31 -15.16 7.06
N PHE A 279 19.27 -14.96 6.25
CA PHE A 279 17.90 -14.88 6.75
C PHE A 279 17.47 -16.16 7.45
N TYR A 280 17.89 -17.33 6.96
CA TYR A 280 17.62 -18.60 7.62
C TYR A 280 18.21 -18.68 9.02
N LYS A 281 19.49 -18.28 9.19
CA LYS A 281 20.15 -18.20 10.49
C LYS A 281 19.41 -17.25 11.45
N ILE A 282 18.99 -16.08 10.97
CA ILE A 282 18.21 -15.12 11.77
C ILE A 282 16.86 -15.71 12.20
N LEU A 283 16.16 -16.39 11.28
CA LEU A 283 14.86 -17.03 11.55
C LEU A 283 14.94 -18.19 12.56
N ARG A 284 16.10 -18.83 12.74
CA ARG A 284 16.32 -19.85 13.78
C ARG A 284 16.86 -19.30 15.09
N SER A 285 17.20 -18.02 15.13
CA SER A 285 17.78 -17.37 16.31
C SER A 285 16.72 -16.87 17.30
N LYS A 286 17.18 -16.52 18.51
CA LYS A 286 16.37 -15.82 19.53
C LYS A 286 15.79 -14.47 19.07
N HIS A 287 16.35 -13.87 18.02
CA HIS A 287 15.88 -12.57 17.51
C HIS A 287 14.60 -12.69 16.69
N ARG A 288 14.22 -13.90 16.24
CA ARG A 288 12.98 -14.11 15.48
C ARG A 288 11.76 -13.62 16.24
N GLU A 289 11.57 -14.08 17.48
CA GLU A 289 10.39 -13.73 18.29
C GLU A 289 10.33 -12.22 18.53
N ARG A 290 11.49 -11.60 18.79
CA ARG A 290 11.59 -10.14 18.95
C ARG A 290 11.24 -9.39 17.68
N LEU A 291 11.78 -9.79 16.53
CA LEU A 291 11.50 -9.16 15.24
C LEU A 291 10.06 -9.38 14.78
N GLU A 292 9.46 -10.55 15.05
CA GLU A 292 8.04 -10.83 14.82
C GLU A 292 7.14 -9.89 15.62
N SER A 293 7.58 -9.43 16.81
CA SER A 293 6.81 -8.44 17.58
C SER A 293 6.68 -7.08 16.89
N PHE A 294 7.57 -6.72 15.95
CA PHE A 294 7.47 -5.50 15.14
C PHE A 294 6.59 -5.66 13.90
N MET A 295 5.99 -6.84 13.74
CA MET A 295 5.14 -7.13 12.60
C MET A 295 3.67 -6.99 12.96
N TRP A 296 2.91 -6.45 12.00
CA TRP A 296 1.47 -6.23 12.16
C TRP A 296 0.71 -7.53 12.18
N GLU A 297 0.88 -8.41 11.21
CA GLU A 297 0.42 -9.78 11.32
C GLU A 297 1.63 -10.58 11.76
N GLY A 298 1.57 -11.25 12.92
CA GLY A 298 2.53 -12.31 13.24
C GLY A 298 2.67 -13.16 11.98
N TYR A 299 3.86 -13.17 11.39
CA TYR A 299 4.11 -13.52 9.99
C TYR A 299 3.34 -14.81 9.64
N ARG A 300 2.19 -14.71 8.95
CA ARG A 300 1.71 -15.83 8.14
C ARG A 300 2.66 -15.87 6.96
N MET A 301 3.85 -16.40 7.22
CA MET A 301 4.81 -16.73 6.20
C MET A 301 4.05 -17.54 5.18
N ASP A 302 3.90 -17.03 3.96
CA ASP A 302 3.41 -17.86 2.87
C ASP A 302 4.39 -19.05 2.81
N PRO A 303 3.97 -20.29 3.11
CA PRO A 303 4.90 -21.42 3.21
C PRO A 303 5.73 -21.60 1.93
N ARG A 304 5.20 -21.11 0.79
CA ARG A 304 5.86 -21.04 -0.52
C ARG A 304 7.08 -20.11 -0.55
N ARG A 305 7.18 -19.12 0.32
CA ARG A 305 8.37 -18.27 0.48
C ARG A 305 9.44 -18.94 1.35
N LEU A 306 9.04 -19.86 2.24
CA LEU A 306 9.98 -20.72 2.98
C LEU A 306 10.41 -21.98 2.22
N SER A 307 9.69 -22.40 1.17
CA SER A 307 10.09 -23.60 0.42
C SER A 307 11.48 -23.45 -0.19
N GLY A 308 11.88 -22.24 -0.59
CA GLY A 308 13.25 -21.96 -1.05
C GLY A 308 14.33 -21.98 0.05
N TYR A 309 13.94 -22.21 1.31
CA TYR A 309 14.81 -22.37 2.47
C TYR A 309 14.73 -23.78 3.07
N ALA A 310 13.78 -24.62 2.65
CA ALA A 310 13.64 -25.99 3.11
C ALA A 310 14.83 -26.86 2.65
N ASP A 311 15.32 -26.60 1.43
CA ASP A 311 16.46 -27.29 0.82
C ASP A 311 17.83 -26.90 1.45
N MET A 312 17.84 -25.99 2.43
CA MET A 312 19.08 -25.54 3.11
C MET A 312 19.44 -26.36 4.35
N GLU A 313 18.55 -27.24 4.85
CA GLU A 313 18.88 -28.21 5.92
C GLU A 313 19.94 -29.22 5.48
N GLU A 314 19.97 -29.58 4.19
CA GLU A 314 20.93 -30.55 3.64
C GLU A 314 22.31 -29.92 3.32
N ILE A 315 22.43 -28.59 3.33
CA ILE A 315 23.64 -27.88 2.90
C ILE A 315 24.59 -27.60 4.07
N ASP A 316 24.11 -27.59 5.32
CA ASP A 316 24.99 -27.42 6.49
C ASP A 316 25.91 -28.64 6.72
N ASP A 317 25.50 -29.85 6.30
CA ASP A 317 26.34 -31.06 6.41
C ASP A 317 27.39 -31.20 5.30
N MET A 318 27.28 -30.43 4.20
CA MET A 318 28.09 -30.61 2.99
C MET A 318 28.98 -29.39 2.66
N GLY A 319 29.06 -28.39 3.54
CA GLY A 319 29.42 -27.02 3.14
C GLY A 319 30.60 -26.36 3.85
N SER A 320 31.56 -27.10 4.41
CA SER A 320 32.82 -26.51 4.93
C SER A 320 34.03 -26.70 4.01
N GLU A 321 33.97 -27.57 2.99
CA GLU A 321 35.13 -27.89 2.13
C GLU A 321 35.04 -27.37 0.68
N LEU A 322 33.91 -26.84 0.22
CA LEU A 322 33.71 -26.54 -1.21
C LEU A 322 33.63 -25.04 -1.59
N LEU A 323 33.96 -24.11 -0.69
CA LEU A 323 33.94 -22.67 -1.00
C LEU A 323 35.22 -21.94 -0.55
N LEU A 324 36.37 -22.40 -1.05
CA LEU A 324 37.57 -21.58 -1.19
C LEU A 324 37.65 -21.01 -2.62
#